data_AF-A0A3D4JL95-F1
#
_entry.id   AF-A0A3D4JL95-F1
#
_cell.length_a   1.000
_cell.length_b   1.000
_cell.length_c   1.000
_cell.angle_alpha   90.00
_cell.angle_beta   90.00
_cell.angle_gamma   90.00
#
_symmetry.space_group_name_H-M   'P 1'
#
loop_
_entity.id
_entity.type
_entity.pdbx_description
1 polymer ?
#
loop_
_entity_poly.entity_id
_entity_poly.type
_entity_poly.pdbx_seq_one_letter_code
_entity_poly.pdbx_strand_id
1 'polypeptide(L)'
;MKKKFIALLSAIAVCAAFAGCEKNNDSSSETENSSVENTETSRETTAENSENDEFGSMVNKKCWFGTNSENTYAVAFLDDKISLTAVENGETSNTEGYWTLNDSELYIFNDEEKTDEAGLYTLTTAMDGETVFIDFNDVVLAPTEDYTYENISSSADSLKSAAEFAGVISDDSVWVQKNETSMYMLNCTPLKAIFSGSETDGSFINSDGIWGIDDKNIYFFGNDNTLSAYYEWGISNDGSAITFNGYGKNIEFTKSENTDIDSIINEISDFSSQTSDTAVSES
;
A
#
# COMPACT_ATOMS: atom_id res chain seq x y z
N MET A 1 -3.20 -14.25 25.36
CA MET A 1 -1.82 -13.72 25.39
C MET A 1 -1.19 -14.00 24.04
N LYS A 2 -0.81 -12.92 23.35
CA LYS A 2 -0.32 -12.84 21.98
C LYS A 2 1.05 -13.54 21.87
N LYS A 3 1.13 -14.64 21.11
CA LYS A 3 2.41 -15.28 20.78
C LYS A 3 2.95 -14.60 19.53
N LYS A 4 4.01 -13.80 19.76
CA LYS A 4 4.92 -13.25 18.76
C LYS A 4 5.41 -14.41 17.89
N PHE A 5 4.95 -14.46 16.64
CA PHE A 5 5.30 -15.52 15.71
C PHE A 5 6.26 -14.96 14.66
N ILE A 6 7.53 -15.32 14.86
CA ILE A 6 8.51 -15.70 13.82
C ILE A 6 8.87 -14.60 12.81
N ALA A 7 9.81 -13.79 13.29
CA ALA A 7 10.55 -12.77 12.55
C ALA A 7 11.10 -13.27 11.21
N LEU A 8 10.68 -12.57 10.15
CA LEU A 8 11.12 -12.54 8.74
C LEU A 8 10.51 -13.50 7.73
N LEU A 9 9.94 -14.65 8.10
CA LEU A 9 9.64 -15.71 7.11
C LEU A 9 8.23 -16.28 7.10
N SER A 10 7.39 -15.91 8.06
CA SER A 10 5.95 -16.21 8.01
C SER A 10 5.11 -15.10 7.36
N ALA A 11 5.72 -14.00 6.89
CA ALA A 11 5.00 -12.81 6.41
C ALA A 11 4.82 -12.74 4.88
N ILE A 12 5.49 -13.58 4.09
CA ILE A 12 5.26 -13.68 2.63
C ILE A 12 4.80 -15.10 2.24
N ALA A 13 4.79 -16.06 3.18
CA ALA A 13 4.43 -17.46 2.93
C ALA A 13 2.92 -17.81 3.11
N VAL A 14 2.01 -16.82 3.20
CA VAL A 14 0.55 -17.09 3.27
C VAL A 14 -0.22 -16.16 2.34
N CYS A 15 -0.05 -16.34 1.02
CA CYS A 15 -1.04 -15.89 0.03
C CYS A 15 -1.58 -17.04 -0.84
N ALA A 16 -1.41 -18.29 -0.40
CA ALA A 16 -1.97 -19.46 -1.08
C ALA A 16 -2.84 -20.31 -0.16
N ALA A 17 -3.88 -19.72 0.45
CA ALA A 17 -4.93 -20.53 1.06
C ALA A 17 -6.27 -19.78 1.22
N PHE A 18 -6.86 -19.21 0.16
CA PHE A 18 -8.31 -19.09 0.06
C PHE A 18 -8.80 -19.12 -1.40
N ALA A 19 -8.88 -20.32 -1.95
CA ALA A 19 -9.79 -20.63 -3.06
C ALA A 19 -10.37 -22.03 -2.84
N GLY A 20 -11.61 -22.11 -2.37
CA GLY A 20 -12.29 -23.38 -2.13
C GLY A 20 -13.62 -23.22 -1.43
N CYS A 21 -14.62 -22.73 -2.17
CA CYS A 21 -16.04 -22.80 -1.81
C CYS A 21 -16.44 -24.21 -1.34
N GLU A 22 -17.14 -24.31 -0.21
CA GLU A 22 -18.20 -25.32 -0.07
C GLU A 22 -19.43 -24.69 0.61
N LYS A 23 -20.38 -24.30 -0.24
CA LYS A 23 -21.74 -23.91 0.14
C LYS A 23 -22.43 -25.11 0.79
N ASN A 24 -22.96 -24.93 1.99
CA ASN A 24 -24.12 -25.69 2.44
C ASN A 24 -25.27 -24.72 2.70
N ASN A 25 -26.30 -24.85 1.87
CA ASN A 25 -27.65 -24.34 2.12
C ASN A 25 -28.19 -24.97 3.40
N ASP A 26 -28.87 -24.20 4.24
CA ASP A 26 -30.19 -24.63 4.70
C ASP A 26 -31.10 -23.47 5.12
N SER A 27 -32.38 -23.76 4.96
CA SER A 27 -33.57 -22.92 4.87
C SER A 27 -34.15 -22.47 6.22
N SER A 28 -35.09 -21.51 6.13
CA SER A 28 -36.36 -21.34 6.90
C SER A 28 -36.41 -20.04 7.70
N SER A 29 -37.05 -18.98 7.20
CA SER A 29 -38.49 -18.65 7.25
C SER A 29 -39.04 -18.35 8.65
N GLU A 30 -39.58 -17.16 8.85
CA GLU A 30 -40.96 -17.00 9.37
C GLU A 30 -41.50 -15.57 9.16
N THR A 31 -42.80 -15.53 8.92
CA THR A 31 -43.72 -14.48 8.46
C THR A 31 -44.42 -13.87 9.71
N GLU A 32 -44.90 -12.61 9.81
CA GLU A 32 -46.17 -12.00 9.34
C GLU A 32 -46.28 -10.60 10.00
N ASN A 33 -46.51 -9.50 9.26
CA ASN A 33 -47.79 -8.81 8.97
C ASN A 33 -48.35 -7.87 10.09
N SER A 34 -48.51 -6.57 9.79
CA SER A 34 -49.77 -5.82 10.02
C SER A 34 -49.79 -4.40 9.39
N SER A 35 -50.77 -4.20 8.49
CA SER A 35 -51.63 -3.03 8.23
C SER A 35 -51.16 -1.55 8.24
N VAL A 36 -51.19 -0.94 7.04
CA VAL A 36 -52.06 0.18 6.56
C VAL A 36 -52.33 1.38 7.50
N GLU A 37 -51.90 2.61 7.16
CA GLU A 37 -52.67 3.64 6.40
C GLU A 37 -51.97 5.04 6.37
N ASN A 38 -51.97 5.64 5.17
CA ASN A 38 -51.76 7.05 4.76
C ASN A 38 -51.27 8.14 5.73
N THR A 39 -50.27 8.90 5.29
CA THR A 39 -50.38 10.37 5.16
C THR A 39 -49.29 10.94 4.24
N GLU A 40 -49.70 11.81 3.32
CA GLU A 40 -48.83 12.65 2.47
C GLU A 40 -47.81 13.42 3.32
N THR A 41 -46.62 13.68 2.80
CA THR A 41 -46.05 15.02 2.52
C THR A 41 -44.52 14.93 2.49
N SER A 42 -43.94 15.69 1.56
CA SER A 42 -42.54 16.11 1.47
C SER A 42 -41.63 15.22 0.63
N ARG A 43 -41.19 15.81 -0.49
CA ARG A 43 -39.98 15.43 -1.19
C ARG A 43 -38.80 15.66 -0.23
N GLU A 44 -38.28 14.59 0.36
CA GLU A 44 -36.89 14.57 0.83
C GLU A 44 -36.02 14.17 -0.36
N THR A 45 -35.45 15.18 -1.01
CA THR A 45 -34.20 15.04 -1.75
C THR A 45 -33.08 15.01 -0.72
N THR A 46 -32.82 13.84 -0.15
CA THR A 46 -31.60 13.56 0.62
C THR A 46 -31.43 12.05 0.69
N ALA A 47 -30.98 11.46 -0.43
CA ALA A 47 -29.94 10.46 -0.29
C ALA A 47 -28.70 11.27 0.07
N GLU A 48 -28.52 11.56 1.37
CA GLU A 48 -27.22 12.01 1.88
C GLU A 48 -26.19 10.99 1.40
N ASN A 49 -25.12 11.50 0.81
CA ASN A 49 -24.09 10.72 0.14
C ASN A 49 -23.30 9.96 1.21
N SER A 50 -23.85 8.87 1.75
CA SER A 50 -23.33 8.18 2.94
C SER A 50 -21.88 7.73 2.80
N GLU A 51 -21.44 7.48 1.56
CA GLU A 51 -20.06 7.14 1.23
C GLU A 51 -19.11 8.33 1.45
N ASN A 52 -19.56 9.56 1.15
CA ASN A 52 -18.78 10.78 1.41
C ASN A 52 -18.66 11.04 2.92
N ASP A 53 -19.70 10.73 3.70
CA ASP A 53 -19.67 10.86 5.16
C ASP A 53 -18.75 9.80 5.81
N GLU A 54 -18.80 8.56 5.33
CA GLU A 54 -17.92 7.48 5.81
C GLU A 54 -16.46 7.79 5.48
N PHE A 55 -16.15 8.07 4.21
CA PHE A 55 -14.79 8.45 3.78
C PHE A 55 -14.32 9.72 4.49
N GLY A 56 -15.15 10.75 4.54
CA GLY A 56 -14.86 12.00 5.25
C GLY A 56 -14.53 11.75 6.72
N SER A 57 -15.30 10.92 7.41
CA SER A 57 -15.02 10.56 8.81
C SER A 57 -13.69 9.80 8.98
N MET A 58 -13.32 8.98 7.99
CA MET A 58 -12.10 8.19 7.99
C MET A 58 -10.84 9.05 7.81
N VAL A 59 -10.88 10.02 6.89
CA VAL A 59 -9.73 10.87 6.55
C VAL A 59 -9.61 12.14 7.38
N ASN A 60 -10.71 12.60 7.99
CA ASN A 60 -10.72 13.87 8.71
C ASN A 60 -9.67 13.89 9.84
N LYS A 61 -8.93 15.00 9.91
CA LYS A 61 -7.85 15.28 10.87
C LYS A 61 -6.68 14.30 10.78
N LYS A 62 -6.51 13.65 9.63
CA LYS A 62 -5.37 12.79 9.34
C LYS A 62 -4.60 13.32 8.13
N CYS A 63 -3.31 13.03 8.13
CA CYS A 63 -2.44 13.22 6.99
C CYS A 63 -2.13 11.86 6.37
N TRP A 64 -1.95 11.88 5.07
CA TRP A 64 -1.77 10.71 4.22
C TRP A 64 -0.57 10.97 3.34
N PHE A 65 0.34 10.02 3.24
CA PHE A 65 1.59 10.19 2.52
C PHE A 65 1.87 8.96 1.67
N GLY A 66 2.25 9.15 0.42
CA GLY A 66 2.73 8.07 -0.43
C GLY A 66 3.50 8.58 -1.63
N THR A 67 4.29 7.69 -2.22
CA THR A 67 5.00 7.97 -3.48
C THR A 67 5.13 6.70 -4.31
N ASN A 68 5.12 6.90 -5.63
CA ASN A 68 5.57 5.91 -6.60
C ASN A 68 6.76 6.51 -7.39
N SER A 69 7.14 5.89 -8.51
CA SER A 69 8.28 6.34 -9.31
C SER A 69 8.12 7.72 -9.96
N GLU A 70 6.89 8.19 -10.13
CA GLU A 70 6.55 9.39 -10.90
C GLU A 70 5.97 10.50 -10.01
N ASN A 71 5.13 10.10 -9.06
CA ASN A 71 4.26 10.97 -8.31
C ASN A 71 4.41 10.73 -6.82
N THR A 72 4.38 11.82 -6.07
CA THR A 72 4.53 11.81 -4.62
C THR A 72 3.54 12.77 -4.02
N TYR A 73 2.76 12.31 -3.05
CA TYR A 73 1.66 13.09 -2.49
C TYR A 73 1.69 13.04 -0.96
N ALA A 74 1.47 14.20 -0.35
CA ALA A 74 1.05 14.34 1.03
C ALA A 74 -0.31 15.06 1.04
N VAL A 75 -1.33 14.44 1.64
CA VAL A 75 -2.70 14.95 1.66
C VAL A 75 -3.20 15.05 3.10
N ALA A 76 -3.72 16.20 3.50
CA ALA A 76 -4.35 16.42 4.78
C ALA A 76 -5.80 16.83 4.59
N PHE A 77 -6.69 16.21 5.34
CA PHE A 77 -8.11 16.56 5.36
C PHE A 77 -8.47 17.17 6.72
N LEU A 78 -9.19 18.29 6.70
CA LEU A 78 -9.72 18.94 7.90
C LEU A 78 -11.13 19.44 7.65
N ASP A 79 -12.09 18.69 8.17
CA ASP A 79 -13.52 18.84 7.92
C ASP A 79 -13.77 18.86 6.40
N ASP A 80 -14.25 19.97 5.84
CA ASP A 80 -14.50 20.14 4.40
C ASP A 80 -13.29 20.71 3.63
N LYS A 81 -12.15 20.89 4.29
CA LYS A 81 -10.92 21.46 3.73
C LYS A 81 -9.88 20.40 3.43
N ILE A 82 -9.05 20.69 2.44
CA ILE A 82 -7.95 19.84 2.00
C ILE A 82 -6.69 20.67 1.78
N SER A 83 -5.54 20.10 2.15
CA SER A 83 -4.22 20.60 1.79
C SER A 83 -3.43 19.45 1.18
N LEU A 84 -2.98 19.64 -0.06
CA LEU A 84 -2.26 18.67 -0.86
C LEU A 84 -0.89 19.26 -1.21
N THR A 85 0.16 18.54 -0.87
CA THR A 85 1.51 18.78 -1.40
C THR A 85 1.84 17.65 -2.35
N ALA A 86 2.18 18.00 -3.60
CA ALA A 86 2.62 17.04 -4.59
C ALA A 86 4.06 17.33 -4.99
N VAL A 87 4.82 16.26 -5.24
CA VAL A 87 6.10 16.32 -5.97
C VAL A 87 5.94 15.46 -7.21
N GLU A 88 5.84 16.12 -8.36
CA GLU A 88 5.64 15.50 -9.65
C GLU A 88 6.75 15.99 -10.58
N ASN A 89 7.45 15.08 -11.26
CA ASN A 89 8.59 15.44 -12.12
C ASN A 89 9.66 16.32 -11.43
N GLY A 90 9.83 16.16 -10.10
CA GLY A 90 10.77 16.93 -9.29
C GLY A 90 10.33 18.36 -8.94
N GLU A 91 9.15 18.79 -9.39
CA GLU A 91 8.56 20.08 -9.03
C GLU A 91 7.57 19.91 -7.87
N THR A 92 7.65 20.79 -6.88
CA THR A 92 6.74 20.79 -5.74
C THR A 92 5.58 21.74 -6.02
N SER A 93 4.35 21.25 -5.90
CA SER A 93 3.12 22.05 -5.92
C SER A 93 2.37 21.91 -4.60
N ASN A 94 1.63 22.96 -4.24
CA ASN A 94 0.72 22.94 -3.11
C ASN A 94 -0.66 23.39 -3.58
N THR A 95 -1.67 22.62 -3.21
CA THR A 95 -3.07 22.91 -3.49
C THR A 95 -3.82 22.92 -2.17
N GLU A 96 -4.43 24.05 -1.82
CA GLU A 96 -5.30 24.19 -0.64
C GLU A 96 -6.69 24.58 -1.11
N GLY A 97 -7.71 24.04 -0.45
CA GLY A 97 -9.07 24.33 -0.85
C GLY A 97 -10.11 23.54 -0.07
N TYR A 98 -11.25 23.37 -0.71
CA TYR A 98 -12.38 22.60 -0.22
C TYR A 98 -12.51 21.34 -1.06
N TRP A 99 -12.94 20.24 -0.47
CA TRP A 99 -13.03 18.97 -1.19
C TRP A 99 -14.46 18.41 -1.20
N THR A 100 -14.74 17.57 -2.19
CA THR A 100 -15.87 16.65 -2.17
C THR A 100 -15.46 15.36 -2.86
N LEU A 101 -16.06 14.25 -2.43
CA LEU A 101 -15.96 12.97 -3.13
C LEU A 101 -17.22 12.71 -3.93
N ASN A 102 -17.05 12.26 -5.17
CA ASN A 102 -18.12 11.70 -5.99
C ASN A 102 -17.64 10.35 -6.51
N ASP A 103 -18.25 9.26 -6.06
CA ASP A 103 -17.77 7.90 -6.29
C ASP A 103 -16.28 7.75 -5.89
N SER A 104 -15.41 7.47 -6.85
CA SER A 104 -13.95 7.35 -6.69
C SER A 104 -13.18 8.59 -7.16
N GLU A 105 -13.86 9.73 -7.33
CA GLU A 105 -13.27 10.97 -7.80
C GLU A 105 -13.28 12.03 -6.70
N LEU A 106 -12.09 12.47 -6.30
CA LEU A 106 -11.88 13.57 -5.38
C LEU A 106 -11.74 14.87 -6.16
N TYR A 107 -12.66 15.80 -5.93
CA TYR A 107 -12.61 17.14 -6.48
C TYR A 107 -12.11 18.12 -5.42
N ILE A 108 -11.20 19.01 -5.80
CA ILE A 108 -10.72 20.12 -4.98
C ILE A 108 -11.20 21.43 -5.59
N PHE A 109 -11.67 22.36 -4.77
CA PHE A 109 -12.19 23.67 -5.17
C PHE A 109 -11.48 24.80 -4.43
N ASN A 110 -11.30 25.94 -5.09
CA ASN A 110 -10.71 27.14 -4.47
C ASN A 110 -11.68 27.84 -3.49
N ASP A 111 -12.98 27.59 -3.61
CA ASP A 111 -14.07 28.24 -2.86
C ASP A 111 -14.93 27.26 -2.06
N GLU A 112 -15.51 27.73 -0.96
CA GLU A 112 -16.33 26.93 -0.05
C GLU A 112 -17.63 26.46 -0.71
N GLU A 113 -18.16 27.28 -1.62
CA GLU A 113 -19.35 26.99 -2.43
C GLU A 113 -19.12 25.91 -3.50
N LYS A 114 -17.86 25.46 -3.69
CA LYS A 114 -17.45 24.40 -4.63
C LYS A 114 -17.85 24.71 -6.07
N THR A 115 -17.51 25.92 -6.55
CA THR A 115 -17.86 26.39 -7.89
C THR A 115 -16.66 26.63 -8.80
N ASP A 116 -15.45 26.78 -8.24
CA ASP A 116 -14.18 26.99 -8.93
C ASP A 116 -13.24 25.80 -8.68
N GLU A 117 -13.26 24.83 -9.61
CA GLU A 117 -12.46 23.61 -9.53
C GLU A 117 -10.96 23.91 -9.64
N ALA A 118 -10.20 23.39 -8.67
CA ALA A 118 -8.75 23.50 -8.56
C ALA A 118 -8.02 22.21 -8.96
N GLY A 119 -8.68 21.05 -8.83
CA GLY A 119 -8.08 19.76 -9.19
C GLY A 119 -9.06 18.58 -9.09
N LEU A 120 -8.70 17.49 -9.76
CA LEU A 120 -9.44 16.24 -9.82
C LEU A 120 -8.47 15.07 -9.70
N TYR A 121 -8.74 14.16 -8.76
CA TYR A 121 -7.89 13.01 -8.46
C TYR A 121 -8.73 11.73 -8.35
N THR A 122 -8.17 10.61 -8.76
CA THR A 122 -8.79 9.29 -8.53
C THR A 122 -8.45 8.80 -7.12
N LEU A 123 -9.42 8.15 -6.49
CA LEU A 123 -9.30 7.64 -5.13
C LEU A 123 -9.96 6.28 -4.98
N THR A 124 -9.20 5.30 -4.48
CA THR A 124 -9.76 4.05 -3.94
C THR A 124 -9.18 3.76 -2.55
N THR A 125 -9.73 2.77 -1.84
CA THR A 125 -9.25 2.40 -0.50
C THR A 125 -8.64 0.99 -0.49
N ALA A 126 -7.58 0.84 0.29
CA ALA A 126 -6.92 -0.42 0.64
C ALA A 126 -6.93 -0.60 2.16
N MET A 127 -6.74 -1.81 2.70
CA MET A 127 -6.97 -2.08 4.13
C MET A 127 -5.84 -2.85 4.81
N ASP A 128 -5.72 -2.73 6.13
CA ASP A 128 -4.95 -3.59 7.03
C ASP A 128 -5.73 -3.80 8.32
N GLY A 129 -6.53 -4.85 8.38
CA GLY A 129 -7.49 -5.03 9.47
C GLY A 129 -8.47 -3.85 9.52
N GLU A 130 -8.29 -2.97 10.50
CA GLU A 130 -9.08 -1.73 10.67
C GLU A 130 -8.39 -0.47 10.12
N THR A 131 -7.10 -0.56 9.77
CA THR A 131 -6.36 0.55 9.18
C THR A 131 -6.71 0.66 7.70
N VAL A 132 -6.97 1.87 7.21
CA VAL A 132 -7.22 2.13 5.79
C VAL A 132 -6.01 2.83 5.19
N PHE A 133 -5.73 2.52 3.94
CA PHE A 133 -4.79 3.18 3.05
C PHE A 133 -5.57 3.76 1.87
N ILE A 134 -5.05 4.81 1.26
CA ILE A 134 -5.72 5.48 0.14
C ILE A 134 -4.88 5.27 -1.10
N ASP A 135 -5.43 4.66 -2.14
CA ASP A 135 -4.83 4.73 -3.46
C ASP A 135 -5.28 6.03 -4.12
N PHE A 136 -4.37 6.98 -4.20
CA PHE A 136 -4.58 8.33 -4.70
C PHE A 136 -3.79 8.51 -6.00
N ASN A 137 -4.48 8.62 -7.13
CA ASN A 137 -3.86 8.76 -8.45
C ASN A 137 -2.73 7.73 -8.69
N ASP A 138 -3.04 6.45 -8.43
CA ASP A 138 -2.12 5.31 -8.55
C ASP A 138 -0.92 5.36 -7.59
N VAL A 139 -1.07 6.04 -6.45
CA VAL A 139 -0.10 6.10 -5.36
C VAL A 139 -0.78 5.67 -4.07
N VAL A 140 -0.29 4.60 -3.45
CA VAL A 140 -0.79 4.18 -2.13
C VAL A 140 -0.24 5.08 -1.04
N LEU A 141 -1.14 5.83 -0.40
CA LEU A 141 -0.91 6.69 0.75
C LEU A 141 -1.15 5.93 2.06
N ALA A 142 -0.17 6.01 2.96
CA ALA A 142 -0.27 5.57 4.34
C ALA A 142 -0.67 6.72 5.27
N PRO A 143 -1.44 6.46 6.33
CA PRO A 143 -1.71 7.47 7.35
C PRO A 143 -0.42 7.80 8.11
N THR A 144 -0.19 9.09 8.36
CA THR A 144 0.97 9.59 9.12
C THR A 144 0.56 10.60 10.18
N GLU A 145 1.28 10.57 11.30
CA GLU A 145 1.13 11.48 12.44
C GLU A 145 2.23 12.56 12.47
N ASP A 146 3.15 12.55 11.50
CA ASP A 146 4.27 13.51 11.44
C ASP A 146 3.83 14.89 10.97
N TYR A 147 2.69 14.96 10.28
CA TYR A 147 2.15 16.17 9.70
C TYR A 147 0.73 16.43 10.20
N THR A 148 0.32 17.69 10.13
CA THR A 148 -1.04 18.17 10.35
C THR A 148 -1.47 18.96 9.12
N TYR A 149 -2.77 19.25 9.03
CA TYR A 149 -3.31 20.10 7.99
C TYR A 149 -2.54 21.42 7.83
N GLU A 150 -2.15 22.05 8.94
CA GLU A 150 -1.49 23.36 8.94
C GLU A 150 -0.02 23.31 8.50
N ASN A 151 0.62 22.13 8.52
CA ASN A 151 2.05 22.02 8.27
C ASN A 151 2.40 21.06 7.13
N ILE A 152 1.43 20.44 6.46
CA ILE A 152 1.70 19.44 5.43
C ILE A 152 2.50 19.98 4.24
N SER A 153 2.38 21.28 3.95
CA SER A 153 3.22 21.97 2.95
C SER A 153 4.73 21.94 3.26
N SER A 154 5.10 21.66 4.51
CA SER A 154 6.51 21.46 4.92
C SER A 154 7.02 20.03 4.67
N SER A 155 6.18 19.10 4.24
CA SER A 155 6.56 17.72 3.90
C SER A 155 7.40 17.60 2.63
N ALA A 156 7.54 18.67 1.83
CA ALA A 156 8.18 18.66 0.52
C ALA A 156 9.57 18.01 0.47
N ASP A 157 10.41 18.20 1.49
CA ASP A 157 11.75 17.60 1.51
C ASP A 157 11.69 16.09 1.83
N SER A 158 10.83 15.68 2.75
CA SER A 158 10.55 14.27 3.03
C SER A 158 9.95 13.56 1.82
N LEU A 159 9.02 14.22 1.12
CA LEU A 159 8.43 13.79 -0.14
C LEU A 159 9.52 13.54 -1.20
N LYS A 160 10.45 14.48 -1.38
CA LYS A 160 11.57 14.29 -2.33
C LYS A 160 12.45 13.12 -1.97
N SER A 161 12.80 12.95 -0.69
CA SER A 161 13.64 11.83 -0.27
C SER A 161 12.97 10.48 -0.51
N ALA A 162 11.67 10.37 -0.23
CA ALA A 162 10.91 9.15 -0.52
C ALA A 162 10.78 8.92 -2.03
N ALA A 163 10.55 9.98 -2.82
CA ALA A 163 10.47 9.91 -4.28
C ALA A 163 11.78 9.45 -4.92
N GLU A 164 12.92 9.93 -4.42
CA GLU A 164 14.26 9.49 -4.87
C GLU A 164 14.45 7.99 -4.61
N PHE A 165 14.05 7.50 -3.43
CA PHE A 165 14.10 6.07 -3.13
C PHE A 165 13.14 5.27 -4.00
N ALA A 166 11.89 5.74 -4.17
CA ALA A 166 10.89 5.10 -5.01
C ALA A 166 11.36 5.00 -6.46
N GLY A 167 11.99 6.04 -7.00
CA GLY A 167 12.63 6.01 -8.31
C GLY A 167 13.71 4.95 -8.40
N VAL A 168 14.62 4.87 -7.43
CA VAL A 168 15.69 3.85 -7.44
C VAL A 168 15.14 2.43 -7.39
N ILE A 169 14.13 2.16 -6.55
CA ILE A 169 13.62 0.80 -6.38
C ILE A 169 12.81 0.32 -7.59
N SER A 170 12.23 1.25 -8.36
CA SER A 170 11.30 0.97 -9.46
C SER A 170 11.84 1.24 -10.89
N ASP A 171 13.07 1.74 -11.02
CA ASP A 171 13.77 2.00 -12.29
C ASP A 171 14.22 0.69 -12.99
N ASP A 172 13.25 -0.12 -13.43
CA ASP A 172 13.43 -1.43 -14.08
C ASP A 172 14.47 -2.33 -13.38
N SER A 173 14.56 -2.18 -12.06
CA SER A 173 15.64 -2.74 -11.25
C SER A 173 15.18 -4.05 -10.63
N VAL A 174 16.07 -5.03 -10.65
CA VAL A 174 15.90 -6.27 -9.88
C VAL A 174 16.90 -6.23 -8.73
N TRP A 175 16.39 -6.32 -7.52
CA TRP A 175 17.15 -6.26 -6.27
C TRP A 175 17.28 -7.67 -5.71
N VAL A 176 18.50 -8.11 -5.43
CA VAL A 176 18.77 -9.47 -4.98
C VAL A 176 19.50 -9.47 -3.65
N GLN A 177 19.12 -10.40 -2.79
CA GLN A 177 19.86 -10.72 -1.57
C GLN A 177 20.19 -12.19 -1.60
N LYS A 178 21.48 -12.56 -1.52
CA LYS A 178 21.91 -13.96 -1.53
C LYS A 178 22.93 -14.19 -0.42
N ASN A 179 22.66 -15.16 0.43
CA ASN A 179 23.60 -15.64 1.44
C ASN A 179 23.59 -17.18 1.46
N GLU A 180 24.36 -17.78 2.38
CA GLU A 180 24.48 -19.24 2.49
C GLU A 180 23.16 -19.95 2.80
N THR A 181 22.18 -19.23 3.36
CA THR A 181 20.93 -19.81 3.88
C THR A 181 19.67 -19.34 3.17
N SER A 182 19.75 -18.34 2.29
CA SER A 182 18.59 -17.73 1.65
C SER A 182 18.95 -16.97 0.39
N MET A 183 17.99 -16.93 -0.53
CA MET A 183 18.05 -16.07 -1.71
C MET A 183 16.70 -15.39 -1.91
N TYR A 184 16.71 -14.07 -2.09
CA TYR A 184 15.53 -13.24 -2.31
C TYR A 184 15.72 -12.33 -3.53
N MET A 185 14.60 -12.01 -4.16
CA MET A 185 14.47 -11.06 -5.24
C MET A 185 13.31 -10.11 -4.94
N LEU A 186 13.53 -8.84 -5.20
CA LEU A 186 12.50 -7.81 -5.24
C LEU A 186 12.61 -7.07 -6.58
N ASN A 187 11.48 -6.95 -7.27
CA ASN A 187 11.36 -6.06 -8.43
C ASN A 187 10.14 -5.18 -8.19
N CYS A 188 10.33 -3.87 -8.25
CA CYS A 188 9.23 -2.91 -8.18
C CYS A 188 9.03 -2.26 -9.55
N THR A 189 7.77 -2.01 -9.85
CA THR A 189 7.28 -1.15 -10.92
C THR A 189 6.47 -0.03 -10.25
N PRO A 190 6.03 1.02 -10.96
CA PRO A 190 5.27 2.10 -10.34
C PRO A 190 3.99 1.62 -9.62
N LEU A 191 3.40 0.51 -10.08
CA LEU A 191 2.11 0.01 -9.59
C LEU A 191 2.19 -1.29 -8.80
N LYS A 192 3.26 -2.06 -8.97
CA LYS A 192 3.37 -3.43 -8.45
C LYS A 192 4.76 -3.77 -7.97
N ALA A 193 4.83 -4.60 -6.95
CA ALA A 193 6.05 -5.27 -6.52
C ALA A 193 5.92 -6.78 -6.76
N ILE A 194 7.01 -7.40 -7.22
CA ILE A 194 7.19 -8.84 -7.29
C ILE A 194 8.26 -9.19 -6.27
N PHE A 195 7.94 -10.13 -5.39
CA PHE A 195 8.86 -10.71 -4.43
C PHE A 195 8.98 -12.22 -4.68
N SER A 196 10.21 -12.71 -4.73
CA SER A 196 10.50 -14.14 -4.73
C SER A 196 11.58 -14.46 -3.71
N GLY A 197 11.46 -15.61 -3.06
CA GLY A 197 12.34 -15.96 -1.95
C GLY A 197 12.46 -17.45 -1.73
N SER A 198 13.62 -17.88 -1.26
CA SER A 198 13.81 -19.25 -0.78
C SER A 198 14.72 -19.30 0.44
N GLU A 199 14.51 -20.36 1.24
CA GLU A 199 15.34 -20.73 2.38
C GLU A 199 15.82 -22.17 2.30
N THR A 200 16.80 -22.51 3.15
CA THR A 200 17.39 -23.86 3.25
C THR A 200 16.45 -24.93 3.77
N ASP A 201 15.31 -24.57 4.34
CA ASP A 201 14.29 -25.52 4.78
C ASP A 201 13.39 -26.03 3.62
N GLY A 202 13.71 -25.63 2.38
CA GLY A 202 12.93 -25.96 1.19
C GLY A 202 11.74 -25.04 0.96
N SER A 203 11.57 -23.98 1.77
CA SER A 203 10.56 -22.96 1.53
C SER A 203 10.89 -22.19 0.25
N PHE A 204 9.87 -22.02 -0.59
CA PHE A 204 9.91 -21.16 -1.77
C PHE A 204 8.64 -20.32 -1.80
N ILE A 205 8.82 -19.03 -2.08
CA ILE A 205 7.76 -18.04 -2.13
C ILE A 205 7.91 -17.27 -3.43
N ASN A 206 6.79 -17.07 -4.13
CA ASN A 206 6.66 -16.15 -5.24
C ASN A 206 5.32 -15.44 -5.11
N SER A 207 5.36 -14.11 -5.01
CA SER A 207 4.19 -13.28 -4.75
C SER A 207 4.32 -11.95 -5.48
N ASP A 208 3.22 -11.45 -6.02
CA ASP A 208 3.08 -10.08 -6.47
C ASP A 208 2.07 -9.32 -5.59
N GLY A 209 2.17 -7.99 -5.62
CA GLY A 209 1.34 -7.15 -4.78
C GLY A 209 1.49 -5.67 -5.11
N ILE A 210 0.73 -4.85 -4.39
CA ILE A 210 0.83 -3.39 -4.44
C ILE A 210 1.86 -2.95 -3.40
N TRP A 211 2.52 -1.82 -3.63
CA TRP A 211 3.42 -1.25 -2.65
C TRP A 211 3.22 0.26 -2.56
N GLY A 212 3.65 0.84 -1.45
CA GLY A 212 3.69 2.28 -1.23
C GLY A 212 4.84 2.60 -0.29
N ILE A 213 5.21 3.86 -0.18
CA ILE A 213 6.32 4.28 0.68
C ILE A 213 6.05 5.67 1.23
N ASP A 214 6.39 5.84 2.51
CA ASP A 214 6.44 7.14 3.17
C ASP A 214 7.88 7.57 3.48
N ASP A 215 8.06 8.67 4.22
CA ASP A 215 9.38 9.19 4.57
C ASP A 215 10.21 8.27 5.49
N LYS A 216 9.60 7.19 5.99
CA LYS A 216 10.20 6.24 6.93
C LYS A 216 10.12 4.80 6.47
N ASN A 217 8.98 4.37 5.93
CA ASN A 217 8.62 2.97 5.71
C ASN A 217 8.18 2.71 4.28
N ILE A 218 8.54 1.53 3.78
CA ILE A 218 7.92 0.91 2.62
C ILE A 218 6.85 -0.07 3.09
N TYR A 219 5.74 -0.14 2.37
CA TYR A 219 4.57 -0.97 2.63
C TYR A 219 4.35 -1.91 1.45
N PHE A 220 4.03 -3.17 1.75
CA PHE A 220 3.70 -4.18 0.75
C PHE A 220 2.33 -4.76 1.06
N PHE A 221 1.46 -4.78 0.05
CA PHE A 221 0.08 -5.25 0.12
C PHE A 221 -0.10 -6.48 -0.77
N GLY A 222 -0.94 -7.42 -0.33
CA GLY A 222 -1.41 -8.51 -1.18
C GLY A 222 -2.36 -8.02 -2.27
N ASN A 223 -2.70 -8.91 -3.20
CA ASN A 223 -3.65 -8.63 -4.29
C ASN A 223 -5.09 -8.36 -3.83
N ASP A 224 -5.41 -8.62 -2.56
CA ASP A 224 -6.67 -8.29 -1.92
C ASP A 224 -6.64 -6.94 -1.19
N ASN A 225 -5.61 -6.12 -1.45
CA ASN A 225 -5.35 -4.85 -0.81
C ASN A 225 -5.10 -4.94 0.71
N THR A 226 -4.69 -6.10 1.22
CA THR A 226 -4.33 -6.27 2.64
C THR A 226 -2.84 -6.05 2.88
N LEU A 227 -2.47 -5.26 3.90
CA LEU A 227 -1.05 -5.06 4.24
C LEU A 227 -0.41 -6.40 4.67
N SER A 228 0.65 -6.77 3.95
CA SER A 228 1.42 -7.99 4.19
C SER A 228 2.65 -7.72 5.05
N ALA A 229 3.36 -6.62 4.78
CA ALA A 229 4.55 -6.23 5.52
C ALA A 229 4.87 -4.74 5.36
N TYR A 230 5.66 -4.20 6.29
CA TYR A 230 6.28 -2.88 6.16
C TYR A 230 7.67 -2.88 6.80
N TYR A 231 8.57 -2.05 6.27
CA TYR A 231 9.95 -1.95 6.72
C TYR A 231 10.43 -0.51 6.66
N GLU A 232 11.26 -0.09 7.61
CA GLU A 232 12.05 1.12 7.44
C GLU A 232 12.99 0.94 6.24
N TRP A 233 13.07 1.92 5.35
CA TRP A 233 13.90 1.83 4.14
C TRP A 233 15.18 2.66 4.26
N GLY A 234 16.19 2.26 3.49
CA GLY A 234 17.44 3.00 3.35
C GLY A 234 18.14 2.65 2.05
N ILE A 235 18.94 3.57 1.53
CA ILE A 235 19.69 3.43 0.27
C ILE A 235 21.16 3.79 0.47
N SER A 236 22.06 3.07 -0.19
CA SER A 236 23.49 3.39 -0.18
C SER A 236 23.77 4.71 -0.91
N ASN A 237 24.87 5.37 -0.58
CA ASN A 237 25.24 6.65 -1.18
C ASN A 237 25.41 6.60 -2.72
N ASP A 238 25.72 5.43 -3.27
CA ASP A 238 25.87 5.20 -4.70
C ASP A 238 24.63 4.58 -5.37
N GLY A 239 23.56 4.35 -4.60
CA GLY A 239 22.32 3.73 -5.07
C GLY A 239 22.46 2.27 -5.49
N SER A 240 23.57 1.60 -5.16
CA SER A 240 23.81 0.20 -5.53
C SER A 240 23.18 -0.82 -4.59
N ALA A 241 22.81 -0.39 -3.37
CA ALA A 241 22.18 -1.22 -2.37
C ALA A 241 21.00 -0.51 -1.71
N ILE A 242 19.96 -1.28 -1.41
CA ILE A 242 18.83 -0.87 -0.57
C ILE A 242 18.78 -1.75 0.68
N THR A 243 18.27 -1.18 1.76
CA THR A 243 18.14 -1.86 3.05
C THR A 243 16.73 -1.74 3.56
N PHE A 244 16.22 -2.82 4.12
CA PHE A 244 14.95 -2.88 4.81
C PHE A 244 15.17 -3.32 6.26
N ASN A 245 14.78 -2.46 7.19
CA ASN A 245 14.90 -2.70 8.62
C ASN A 245 13.51 -2.83 9.25
N GLY A 246 13.28 -3.95 9.92
CA GLY A 246 11.99 -4.22 10.53
C GLY A 246 11.99 -5.58 11.21
N TYR A 247 11.08 -5.76 12.17
CA TYR A 247 10.90 -7.05 12.86
C TYR A 247 12.18 -7.64 13.48
N GLY A 248 13.12 -6.77 13.88
CA GLY A 248 14.40 -7.16 14.47
C GLY A 248 15.41 -7.70 13.46
N LYS A 249 15.20 -7.45 12.16
CA LYS A 249 16.10 -7.87 11.09
C LYS A 249 16.43 -6.69 10.17
N ASN A 250 17.57 -6.81 9.51
CA ASN A 250 18.03 -5.90 8.48
C ASN A 250 18.33 -6.74 7.24
N ILE A 251 17.65 -6.45 6.14
CA ILE A 251 17.83 -7.11 4.85
C ILE A 251 18.47 -6.10 3.92
N GLU A 252 19.62 -6.46 3.35
CA GLU A 252 20.31 -5.67 2.33
C GLU A 252 20.16 -6.35 0.98
N PHE A 253 19.60 -5.64 0.00
CA PHE A 253 19.57 -6.07 -1.39
C PHE A 253 20.58 -5.28 -2.21
N THR A 254 21.21 -5.93 -3.17
CA THR A 254 22.05 -5.29 -4.17
C THR A 254 21.36 -5.30 -5.53
N LYS A 255 21.62 -4.27 -6.34
CA LYS A 255 21.10 -4.21 -7.71
C LYS A 255 21.71 -5.33 -8.54
N SER A 256 20.87 -6.17 -9.13
CA SER A 256 21.26 -7.29 -9.99
C SER A 256 21.72 -6.80 -11.35
N GLU A 257 22.77 -7.39 -11.89
CA GLU A 257 23.17 -7.21 -13.30
C GLU A 257 22.24 -7.99 -14.25
N ASN A 258 21.63 -9.07 -13.76
CA ASN A 258 20.60 -9.81 -14.48
C ASN A 258 19.24 -9.14 -14.23
N THR A 259 18.55 -8.73 -15.29
CA THR A 259 17.21 -8.13 -15.21
C THR A 259 16.11 -9.08 -15.68
N ASP A 260 16.46 -10.31 -16.09
CA ASP A 260 15.50 -11.35 -16.43
C ASP A 260 14.91 -11.94 -15.14
N ILE A 261 13.71 -11.46 -14.79
CA ILE A 261 12.97 -11.84 -13.59
C ILE A 261 12.76 -13.37 -13.55
N ASP A 262 12.32 -13.98 -14.66
CA ASP A 262 12.05 -15.42 -14.70
C ASP A 262 13.32 -16.25 -14.49
N SER A 263 14.44 -15.80 -15.05
CA SER A 263 15.75 -16.41 -14.85
C SER A 263 16.16 -16.40 -13.36
N ILE A 264 15.96 -15.28 -12.67
CA ILE A 264 16.30 -15.15 -11.24
C ILE A 264 15.37 -15.98 -10.37
N ILE A 265 14.07 -16.00 -10.68
CA ILE A 265 13.09 -16.85 -9.98
C ILE A 265 13.49 -18.33 -10.07
N ASN A 266 13.94 -18.78 -11.24
CA ASN A 266 14.44 -20.15 -11.41
C ASN A 266 15.70 -20.41 -10.58
N GLU A 267 16.63 -19.46 -10.51
CA GLU A 267 17.82 -19.58 -9.65
C GLU A 267 17.44 -19.72 -8.17
N ILE A 268 16.45 -18.95 -7.71
CA ILE A 268 15.92 -19.02 -6.34
C ILE A 268 15.29 -20.39 -6.08
N SER A 269 14.49 -20.91 -7.01
CA SER A 269 13.87 -22.25 -6.89
C SER A 269 14.93 -23.36 -6.82
N ASP A 270 15.99 -23.26 -7.61
CA ASP A 270 17.09 -24.23 -7.62
C ASP A 270 17.91 -24.18 -6.31
N PHE A 271 18.12 -22.98 -5.76
CA PHE A 271 18.77 -22.79 -4.45
C PHE A 271 18.02 -23.51 -3.33
N SER A 272 16.68 -23.41 -3.31
CA SER A 272 15.82 -24.13 -2.37
C SER A 272 15.97 -25.65 -2.49
N SER A 273 16.06 -26.16 -3.72
CA SER A 273 16.15 -27.60 -3.99
C SER A 273 17.50 -28.19 -3.52
N GLN A 274 18.62 -27.53 -3.82
CA GLN A 274 19.97 -28.01 -3.46
C GLN A 274 20.21 -28.08 -1.95
N THR A 275 19.62 -27.14 -1.20
CA THR A 275 19.81 -27.02 0.24
C THR A 275 18.97 -28.06 1.01
N SER A 276 17.78 -28.40 0.49
CA SER A 276 16.94 -29.47 1.04
C SER A 276 17.59 -30.87 0.94
N ASP A 277 18.27 -31.18 -0.18
CA ASP A 277 18.96 -32.47 -0.37
C ASP A 277 20.17 -32.63 0.55
N THR A 278 20.85 -31.53 0.87
CA THR A 278 22.01 -31.54 1.77
C THR A 278 21.57 -31.85 3.21
N ALA A 279 20.46 -31.27 3.68
CA ALA A 279 19.93 -31.50 5.02
C ALA A 279 19.46 -32.95 5.27
N VAL A 280 18.96 -33.65 4.24
CA VAL A 280 18.55 -35.06 4.34
C VAL A 280 19.76 -36.01 4.37
N SER A 281 20.89 -35.60 3.78
CA SER A 281 22.10 -36.42 3.73
C SER A 281 22.92 -36.43 5.03
N GLU A 282 22.68 -35.49 5.94
CA GLU A 282 23.37 -35.37 7.23
C GLU A 282 22.55 -35.89 8.44
N SER A 283 21.33 -36.40 8.22
CA SER A 283 20.45 -37.01 9.25
C SER A 283 20.44 -38.54 9.22
#